data_AF-A0A1G7KJQ8-F1
#
_entry.id   AF-A0A1G7KJQ8-F1
#
_cell.length_a   1.000
_cell.length_b   1.000
_cell.length_c   1.000
_cell.angle_alpha   90.00
_cell.angle_beta   90.00
_cell.angle_gamma   90.00
#
_symmetry.space_group_name_H-M   'P 1'
#
loop_
_entity.id
_entity.type
_entity.pdbx_description
1 polymer ?
#
loop_
_entity_poly.entity_id
_entity_poly.type
_entity_poly.pdbx_seq_one_letter_code
_entity_poly.pdbx_strand_id
1 'polypeptide(L)'
;MSTETTATGIGPVEGSGAHEGSYGVDNPAPFIEPPRKRTKKTPRSTRGNFEMYGWLFMRLSGIVLVVLVLGHLLIQLVLDGGVSKVGFAFVAGRWASPWWQVWDLAMLWLAMLHGANGLRTIINDYAESVKSRLWLKGLLYTATVWTIVLGTLVIFTFDPNIR
;
A
#
# COMPACT_ATOMS: atom_id res chain seq x y z
N MET A 1 41.58 54.82 35.05
CA MET A 1 40.33 54.97 34.29
C MET A 1 40.10 53.64 33.58
N SER A 2 39.14 52.87 34.08
CA SER A 2 38.85 51.50 33.66
C SER A 2 37.98 51.49 32.40
N THR A 3 38.24 50.58 31.48
CA THR A 3 37.21 50.05 30.57
C THR A 3 37.47 48.56 30.37
N GLU A 4 36.68 47.74 31.07
CA GLU A 4 36.51 46.32 30.76
C GLU A 4 35.80 46.20 29.42
N THR A 5 36.39 45.44 28.49
CA THR A 5 35.69 44.96 27.29
C THR A 5 35.27 43.52 27.55
N THR A 6 33.96 43.35 27.72
CA THR A 6 33.24 42.08 27.85
C THR A 6 33.65 41.07 26.78
N ALA A 7 34.01 39.87 27.24
CA ALA A 7 34.27 38.69 26.42
C ALA A 7 32.99 38.25 25.68
N THR A 8 33.00 38.38 24.35
CA THR A 8 32.05 37.67 23.49
C THR A 8 32.47 36.22 23.40
N GLY A 9 31.81 35.36 24.19
CA GLY A 9 32.03 33.91 24.24
C GLY A 9 31.51 33.16 23.01
N ILE A 10 31.92 33.57 21.81
CA ILE A 10 31.74 32.83 20.57
C ILE A 10 33.15 32.57 20.04
N GLY A 11 33.69 31.40 20.36
CA GLY A 11 34.97 30.96 19.81
C GLY A 11 34.86 30.79 18.28
N PRO A 12 35.96 30.94 17.53
CA PRO A 12 36.01 30.56 16.12
C PRO A 12 35.57 29.11 15.98
N VAL A 13 34.60 28.85 15.11
CA VAL A 13 34.19 27.48 14.76
C VAL A 13 35.39 26.79 14.10
N GLU A 14 36.16 26.03 14.89
CA GLU A 14 37.17 25.10 14.41
C GLU A 14 36.48 24.04 13.55
N GLY A 15 36.54 24.28 12.24
CA GLY A 15 35.80 23.50 11.24
C GLY A 15 35.67 24.17 9.88
N SER A 16 36.25 25.37 9.67
CA SER A 16 36.42 25.96 8.34
C SER A 16 37.55 25.30 7.53
N GLY A 17 37.67 23.98 7.63
CA GLY A 17 38.48 23.18 6.74
C GLY A 17 37.73 23.03 5.41
N ALA A 18 38.20 23.73 4.39
CA ALA A 18 38.06 23.41 2.97
C ALA A 18 36.95 22.40 2.61
N HIS A 19 35.70 22.86 2.52
CA HIS A 19 34.75 22.21 1.63
C HIS A 19 34.90 22.87 0.26
N GLU A 20 35.41 22.11 -0.69
CA GLU A 20 35.69 22.39 -2.11
C GLU A 20 34.46 22.80 -2.95
N GLY A 21 33.43 23.39 -2.32
CA GLY A 21 32.14 23.69 -2.93
C GLY A 21 31.36 24.77 -2.21
N SER A 22 32.05 25.78 -1.65
CA SER A 22 31.36 26.98 -1.15
C SER A 22 30.73 27.72 -2.33
N TYR A 23 29.46 28.09 -2.19
CA TYR A 23 28.74 28.86 -3.19
C TYR A 23 29.31 30.29 -3.21
N GLY A 24 29.78 30.75 -4.36
CA GLY A 24 30.46 32.04 -4.55
C GLY A 24 30.07 32.71 -5.86
N VAL A 25 30.68 33.86 -6.18
CA VAL A 25 30.39 34.61 -7.42
C VAL A 25 30.70 33.76 -8.66
N ASP A 26 31.79 32.99 -8.62
CA ASP A 26 32.24 32.12 -9.71
C ASP A 26 31.67 30.69 -9.64
N ASN A 27 30.98 30.35 -8.54
CA ASN A 27 30.32 29.07 -8.31
C ASN A 27 28.94 29.32 -7.66
N PRO A 28 27.98 29.90 -8.40
CA PRO A 28 26.67 30.21 -7.84
C PRO A 28 25.98 28.92 -7.41
N ALA A 29 25.22 28.99 -6.32
CA ALA A 29 24.39 27.87 -5.90
C ALA A 29 23.52 27.37 -7.07
N PRO A 30 23.41 26.05 -7.29
CA PRO A 30 22.52 25.51 -8.31
C PRO A 30 21.15 26.14 -8.12
N PHE A 31 20.65 26.82 -9.15
CA PHE A 31 19.32 27.39 -9.09
C PHE A 31 18.33 26.24 -9.02
N ILE A 32 17.87 25.94 -7.81
CA ILE A 32 16.77 25.03 -7.59
C ILE A 32 15.54 25.78 -8.06
N GLU A 33 15.17 25.60 -9.33
CA GLU A 33 13.87 26.04 -9.81
C GLU A 33 12.81 25.47 -8.87
N PRO A 34 12.08 26.31 -8.11
CA PRO A 34 10.98 25.81 -7.31
C PRO A 34 10.05 25.06 -8.26
N PRO A 35 9.59 23.85 -7.90
CA PRO A 35 8.88 22.96 -8.80
C PRO A 35 7.81 23.73 -9.56
N ARG A 36 8.10 23.93 -10.86
CA ARG A 36 7.38 24.69 -11.88
C ARG A 36 6.15 25.46 -11.38
N LYS A 37 6.25 26.80 -11.31
CA LYS A 37 5.10 27.70 -11.10
C LYS A 37 3.96 27.30 -12.05
N ARG A 38 2.78 27.03 -11.50
CA ARG A 38 1.60 26.50 -12.22
C ARG A 38 1.34 27.31 -13.49
N THR A 39 1.49 26.68 -14.66
CA THR A 39 1.21 27.34 -15.95
C THR A 39 -0.20 27.01 -16.43
N LYS A 40 -0.74 27.78 -17.38
CA LYS A 40 -2.00 27.44 -18.07
C LYS A 40 -1.95 26.07 -18.79
N LYS A 41 -0.75 25.56 -19.09
CA LYS A 41 -0.52 24.21 -19.66
C LYS A 41 -0.53 23.09 -18.61
N THR A 42 -0.57 23.44 -17.32
CA THR A 42 -0.69 22.50 -16.20
C THR A 42 -2.00 22.79 -15.48
N PRO A 43 -3.16 22.54 -16.11
CA PRO A 43 -4.43 22.76 -15.45
C PRO A 43 -4.48 21.90 -14.18
N ARG A 44 -5.03 22.47 -13.10
CA ARG A 44 -5.37 21.69 -11.90
C ARG A 44 -6.16 20.50 -12.41
N SER A 45 -5.67 19.29 -12.16
CA SER A 45 -6.41 18.08 -12.47
C SER A 45 -7.61 18.08 -11.54
N THR A 46 -8.70 18.73 -11.94
CA THR A 46 -10.04 18.59 -11.36
C THR A 46 -10.61 17.22 -11.77
N ARG A 47 -9.76 16.18 -11.77
CA ARG A 47 -10.22 14.80 -11.92
C ARG A 47 -11.01 14.50 -10.66
N GLY A 48 -12.22 14.01 -10.82
CA GLY A 48 -13.24 13.92 -9.77
C GLY A 48 -12.82 13.10 -8.55
N ASN A 49 -13.78 12.85 -7.66
CA ASN A 49 -13.60 12.25 -6.33
C ASN A 49 -12.99 10.82 -6.31
N PHE A 50 -12.43 10.31 -7.41
CA PHE A 50 -11.81 9.00 -7.52
C PHE A 50 -10.68 8.79 -6.51
N GLU A 51 -9.84 9.80 -6.26
CA GLU A 51 -8.79 9.71 -5.25
C GLU A 51 -9.39 9.64 -3.83
N MET A 52 -10.45 10.39 -3.57
CA MET A 52 -11.20 10.30 -2.32
C MET A 52 -11.86 8.93 -2.14
N TYR A 53 -12.51 8.39 -3.17
CA TYR A 53 -13.13 7.06 -3.12
C TYR A 53 -12.08 5.96 -2.95
N GLY A 54 -10.95 6.04 -3.66
CA GLY A 54 -9.84 5.11 -3.49
C GLY A 54 -9.23 5.19 -2.09
N TRP A 55 -9.08 6.41 -1.56
CA TRP A 55 -8.64 6.63 -0.19
C TRP A 55 -9.60 5.99 0.80
N LEU A 56 -10.89 6.31 0.70
CA LEU A 56 -11.94 5.84 1.60
C LEU A 56 -12.08 4.32 1.58
N PHE A 57 -12.05 3.73 0.38
CA PHE A 57 -12.07 2.29 0.18
C PHE A 57 -10.95 1.61 0.97
N MET A 58 -9.70 2.08 0.84
CA MET A 58 -8.56 1.48 1.55
C MET A 58 -8.72 1.52 3.07
N ARG A 59 -9.34 2.57 3.63
CA ARG A 59 -9.52 2.70 5.09
C ARG A 59 -10.64 1.80 5.58
N LEU A 60 -11.82 1.91 4.97
CA LEU A 60 -12.98 1.13 5.36
C LEU A 60 -12.74 -0.37 5.15
N SER A 61 -12.19 -0.76 3.99
CA SER A 61 -11.90 -2.15 3.71
C SER A 61 -10.82 -2.70 4.65
N GLY A 62 -9.82 -1.90 5.03
CA GLY A 62 -8.80 -2.30 6.01
C GLY A 62 -9.41 -2.64 7.38
N ILE A 63 -10.31 -1.79 7.88
CA ILE A 63 -11.00 -2.02 9.17
C ILE A 63 -11.84 -3.31 9.11
N VAL A 64 -12.61 -3.50 8.04
CA VAL A 64 -13.41 -4.71 7.85
C VAL A 64 -12.51 -5.95 7.74
N LEU A 65 -11.40 -5.85 7.00
CA LEU A 65 -10.44 -6.94 6.83
C LEU A 65 -9.75 -7.34 8.13
N VAL A 66 -9.51 -6.42 9.07
CA VAL A 66 -8.97 -6.79 10.38
C VAL A 66 -9.87 -7.82 11.06
N VAL A 67 -11.18 -7.60 11.08
CA VAL A 67 -12.14 -8.53 11.68
C VAL A 67 -12.21 -9.83 10.88
N LEU A 68 -12.36 -9.73 9.57
CA LEU A 68 -12.55 -10.92 8.72
C LEU A 68 -11.30 -11.82 8.74
N VAL A 69 -10.11 -11.25 8.53
CA VAL A 69 -8.85 -11.99 8.42
C VAL A 69 -8.43 -12.53 9.78
N LEU A 70 -8.50 -11.74 10.85
CA LEU A 70 -8.13 -12.27 12.18
C LEU A 70 -9.11 -13.35 12.64
N GLY A 71 -10.42 -13.16 12.41
CA GLY A 71 -11.41 -14.20 12.67
C GLY A 71 -11.12 -15.47 11.87
N HIS A 72 -10.79 -15.33 10.58
CA HIS A 72 -10.38 -16.45 9.73
C HIS A 72 -9.11 -17.14 10.24
N LEU A 73 -8.06 -16.41 10.61
CA LEU A 73 -6.84 -17.02 11.14
C LEU A 73 -7.11 -17.73 12.48
N LEU A 74 -7.93 -17.16 13.36
CA LEU A 74 -8.25 -17.73 14.67
C LEU A 74 -8.94 -19.10 14.53
N ILE A 75 -10.01 -19.19 13.74
CA ILE A 75 -10.79 -20.42 13.56
C ILE A 75 -10.03 -21.52 12.80
N GLN A 76 -9.09 -21.13 11.94
CA GLN A 76 -8.29 -22.05 11.13
C GLN A 76 -7.05 -22.57 11.89
N LEU A 77 -6.36 -21.70 12.64
CA LEU A 77 -5.05 -22.03 13.23
C LEU A 77 -5.11 -22.31 14.74
N VAL A 78 -6.01 -21.67 15.49
CA VAL A 78 -5.97 -21.70 16.97
C VAL A 78 -7.04 -22.61 17.55
N LEU A 79 -8.27 -22.55 17.02
CA LEU A 79 -9.40 -23.29 17.57
C LEU A 79 -9.48 -24.74 17.07
N ASP A 80 -10.11 -25.61 17.86
CA ASP A 80 -10.49 -27.01 17.57
C ASP A 80 -9.37 -27.89 16.96
N GLY A 81 -8.13 -27.76 17.41
CA GLY A 81 -7.01 -28.59 16.94
C GLY A 81 -6.18 -27.98 15.80
N GLY A 82 -6.45 -26.72 15.43
CA GLY A 82 -5.61 -25.92 14.54
C GLY A 82 -5.51 -26.46 13.11
N VAL A 83 -4.36 -26.23 12.45
CA VAL A 83 -4.16 -26.55 11.02
C VAL A 83 -4.36 -28.02 10.68
N SER A 84 -4.13 -28.93 11.62
CA SER A 84 -4.23 -30.38 11.41
C SER A 84 -5.65 -30.87 11.10
N LYS A 85 -6.67 -30.09 11.48
CA LYS A 85 -8.09 -30.42 11.19
C LYS A 85 -8.53 -29.95 9.80
N VAL A 86 -7.76 -29.08 9.16
CA VAL A 86 -8.16 -28.42 7.91
C VAL A 86 -8.05 -29.43 6.78
N GLY A 87 -9.20 -29.86 6.27
CA GLY A 87 -9.31 -30.77 5.15
C GLY A 87 -10.68 -30.65 4.48
N PHE A 88 -10.95 -31.53 3.51
CA PHE A 88 -12.17 -31.48 2.72
C PHE A 88 -13.45 -31.50 3.59
N ALA A 89 -13.54 -32.44 4.53
CA ALA A 89 -14.72 -32.57 5.40
C ALA A 89 -14.97 -31.33 6.27
N PHE A 90 -13.90 -30.71 6.76
CA PHE A 90 -14.00 -29.46 7.52
C PHE A 90 -14.52 -28.30 6.66
N VAL A 91 -13.98 -28.14 5.44
CA VAL A 91 -14.45 -27.13 4.49
C VAL A 91 -15.91 -27.38 4.10
N ALA A 92 -16.26 -28.63 3.79
CA ALA A 92 -17.62 -29.03 3.45
C ALA A 92 -18.62 -28.73 4.57
N GLY A 93 -18.29 -29.07 5.82
CA GLY A 93 -19.13 -28.77 6.97
C GLY A 93 -19.32 -27.27 7.20
N ARG A 94 -18.27 -26.47 7.01
CA ARG A 94 -18.33 -25.02 7.15
C ARG A 94 -19.16 -24.38 6.02
N TRP A 95 -18.90 -24.75 4.77
CA TRP A 95 -19.61 -24.23 3.61
C TRP A 95 -21.03 -24.79 3.45
N ALA A 96 -21.46 -25.73 4.30
CA ALA A 96 -22.87 -26.09 4.41
C ALA A 96 -23.76 -24.93 4.90
N SER A 97 -23.18 -23.93 5.60
CA SER A 97 -23.89 -22.71 5.99
C SER A 97 -23.54 -21.54 5.07
N PRO A 98 -24.55 -20.84 4.49
CA PRO A 98 -24.33 -19.65 3.66
C PRO A 98 -23.57 -18.53 4.38
N TRP A 99 -23.63 -18.48 5.72
CA TRP A 99 -22.90 -17.50 6.52
C TRP A 99 -21.40 -17.54 6.25
N TRP A 100 -20.81 -18.73 6.22
CA TRP A 100 -19.37 -18.89 6.00
C TRP A 100 -18.97 -18.66 4.55
N GLN A 101 -19.85 -19.02 3.59
CA GLN A 101 -19.62 -18.69 2.19
C GLN A 101 -19.55 -17.18 1.97
N VAL A 102 -20.47 -16.41 2.57
CA VAL A 102 -20.46 -14.94 2.49
C VAL A 102 -19.23 -14.36 3.21
N TRP A 103 -18.86 -14.90 4.37
CA TRP A 103 -17.66 -14.48 5.10
C TRP A 103 -16.40 -14.64 4.24
N ASP A 104 -16.19 -15.83 3.67
CA ASP A 104 -15.02 -16.14 2.86
C ASP A 104 -15.04 -15.38 1.51
N LEU A 105 -16.22 -15.20 0.89
CA LEU A 105 -16.40 -14.41 -0.34
C LEU A 105 -16.09 -12.92 -0.11
N ALA A 106 -16.62 -12.34 0.97
CA ALA A 106 -16.35 -10.95 1.33
C ALA A 106 -14.85 -10.73 1.57
N MET A 107 -14.20 -11.66 2.27
CA MET A 107 -12.75 -11.63 2.49
C MET A 107 -11.97 -11.71 1.18
N LEU A 108 -12.32 -12.65 0.30
CA LEU A 108 -11.68 -12.80 -1.01
C LEU A 108 -11.72 -11.50 -1.78
N TRP A 109 -12.92 -10.92 -1.94
CA TRP A 109 -13.09 -9.69 -2.71
C TRP A 109 -12.40 -8.50 -2.07
N LEU A 110 -12.61 -8.27 -0.77
CA LEU A 110 -12.02 -7.13 -0.08
C LEU A 110 -10.49 -7.24 0.01
N ALA A 111 -9.94 -8.41 0.32
CA ALA A 111 -8.50 -8.60 0.43
C ALA A 111 -7.81 -8.45 -0.93
N MET A 112 -8.38 -9.03 -1.99
CA MET A 112 -7.81 -8.92 -3.34
C MET A 112 -7.87 -7.48 -3.86
N LEU A 113 -9.00 -6.78 -3.69
CA LEU A 113 -9.13 -5.39 -4.15
C LEU A 113 -8.28 -4.42 -3.30
N HIS A 114 -8.24 -4.61 -1.98
CA HIS A 114 -7.39 -3.82 -1.08
C HIS A 114 -5.89 -4.04 -1.40
N GLY A 115 -5.47 -5.29 -1.53
CA GLY A 115 -4.10 -5.66 -1.89
C GLY A 115 -3.70 -5.15 -3.27
N ALA A 116 -4.58 -5.30 -4.27
CA ALA A 116 -4.30 -4.82 -5.63
C ALA A 116 -4.19 -3.30 -5.70
N ASN A 117 -5.03 -2.56 -4.97
CA ASN A 117 -4.93 -1.11 -4.95
C ASN A 117 -3.70 -0.63 -4.18
N GLY A 118 -3.32 -1.29 -3.09
CA GLY A 118 -2.07 -1.04 -2.37
C GLY A 118 -0.84 -1.30 -3.25
N LEU A 119 -0.77 -2.47 -3.88
CA LEU A 119 0.34 -2.85 -4.73
C LEU A 119 0.43 -1.99 -6.00
N ARG A 120 -0.70 -1.50 -6.53
CA ARG A 120 -0.71 -0.51 -7.61
C ARG A 120 0.05 0.75 -7.20
N THR A 121 -0.15 1.25 -5.97
CA THR A 121 0.58 2.42 -5.44
C THR A 121 2.07 2.13 -5.34
N ILE A 122 2.45 0.99 -4.75
CA ILE A 122 3.85 0.54 -4.68
C ILE A 122 4.48 0.47 -6.08
N ILE A 123 3.80 -0.12 -7.07
CA ILE A 123 4.32 -0.19 -8.44
C ILE A 123 4.49 1.21 -9.05
N ASN A 124 3.60 2.15 -8.76
CA ASN A 124 3.77 3.51 -9.25
C ASN A 124 4.99 4.20 -8.65
N ASP A 125 5.26 3.95 -7.37
CA ASP A 125 6.30 4.63 -6.61
C ASP A 125 7.69 4.01 -6.85
N TYR A 126 7.77 2.69 -7.05
CA TYR A 126 9.03 1.97 -7.15
C TYR A 126 9.42 1.51 -8.56
N ALA A 127 8.49 1.38 -9.51
CA ALA A 127 8.86 1.01 -10.87
C ALA A 127 9.43 2.22 -11.61
N GLU A 128 10.74 2.24 -11.88
CA GLU A 128 11.41 3.37 -12.53
C GLU A 128 11.04 3.48 -14.02
N SER A 129 11.00 2.36 -14.74
CA SER A 129 10.76 2.33 -16.19
C SER A 129 9.27 2.24 -16.55
N VAL A 130 8.88 2.82 -17.69
CA VAL A 130 7.50 2.73 -18.20
C VAL A 130 7.12 1.29 -18.54
N LYS A 131 8.06 0.51 -19.11
CA LYS A 131 7.84 -0.89 -19.49
C LYS A 131 7.62 -1.77 -18.26
N SER A 132 8.46 -1.64 -17.22
CA SER A 132 8.29 -2.41 -15.98
C SER A 132 6.96 -2.08 -15.31
N ARG A 133 6.57 -0.80 -15.25
CA ARG A 133 5.29 -0.39 -14.68
C ARG A 133 4.09 -0.98 -15.45
N LEU A 134 4.17 -1.07 -16.78
CA LEU A 134 3.14 -1.70 -17.60
C LEU A 134 3.01 -3.19 -17.30
N TRP A 135 4.12 -3.93 -17.33
CA TRP A 135 4.11 -5.37 -17.09
C TRP A 135 3.68 -5.73 -15.67
N LEU A 136 4.19 -5.02 -14.66
CA LEU A 136 3.82 -5.25 -13.26
C LEU A 136 2.33 -5.02 -13.01
N LYS A 137 1.76 -3.95 -13.56
CA LYS A 137 0.32 -3.70 -13.45
C LYS A 137 -0.50 -4.71 -14.23
N GLY A 138 -0.05 -5.09 -15.43
CA GLY A 138 -0.70 -6.12 -16.24
C GLY A 138 -0.78 -7.43 -15.48
N LEU A 139 0.35 -7.89 -14.93
CA LEU A 139 0.39 -9.11 -14.11
C LEU A 139 -0.48 -8.99 -12.86
N LEU A 140 -0.39 -7.86 -12.14
CA LEU A 140 -1.20 -7.62 -10.94
C LEU A 140 -2.69 -7.72 -11.23
N TYR A 141 -3.19 -7.05 -12.25
CA TYR A 141 -4.61 -7.06 -12.58
C TYR A 141 -5.07 -8.41 -13.09
N THR A 142 -4.28 -9.08 -13.94
CA THR A 142 -4.58 -10.44 -14.40
C THR A 142 -4.66 -11.41 -13.23
N ALA A 143 -3.66 -11.43 -12.35
CA ALA A 143 -3.66 -12.29 -11.17
C ALA A 143 -4.84 -11.98 -10.24
N THR A 144 -5.12 -10.69 -10.00
CA THR A 144 -6.24 -10.26 -9.14
C THR A 144 -7.58 -10.76 -9.68
N VAL A 145 -7.87 -10.50 -10.95
CA VAL A 145 -9.13 -10.91 -11.59
C VAL A 145 -9.22 -12.44 -11.63
N TRP A 146 -8.14 -13.11 -12.01
CA TRP A 146 -8.09 -14.57 -12.07
C TRP A 146 -8.42 -15.19 -10.72
N THR A 147 -7.76 -14.76 -9.64
CA THR A 147 -7.99 -15.27 -8.29
C THR A 147 -9.41 -14.98 -7.79
N ILE A 148 -9.93 -13.78 -8.03
CA ILE A 148 -11.31 -13.44 -7.64
C ILE A 148 -12.31 -14.33 -8.36
N VAL A 149 -12.18 -14.49 -9.69
CA VAL A 149 -13.11 -15.30 -10.49
C VAL A 149 -13.02 -16.76 -10.08
N LEU A 150 -11.81 -17.31 -10.01
CA LEU A 150 -11.59 -18.70 -9.64
C LEU A 150 -12.10 -18.98 -8.23
N GLY A 151 -11.77 -18.14 -7.25
CA GLY A 151 -12.23 -18.31 -5.87
C GLY A 151 -13.75 -18.18 -5.74
N THR A 152 -14.35 -17.22 -6.45
CA THR A 152 -15.82 -17.06 -6.48
C THR A 152 -16.48 -18.29 -7.10
N LEU A 153 -15.95 -18.82 -8.20
CA LEU A 153 -16.43 -20.07 -8.80
C LEU A 153 -16.35 -21.22 -7.80
N VAL A 154 -15.18 -21.44 -7.18
CA VAL A 154 -14.99 -22.53 -6.21
C VAL A 154 -16.00 -22.46 -5.08
N ILE A 155 -16.31 -21.28 -4.54
CA ILE A 155 -17.31 -21.13 -3.46
C ILE A 155 -18.71 -21.54 -3.93
N PHE A 156 -19.13 -21.10 -5.11
CA PHE A 156 -20.50 -21.33 -5.60
C PHE A 156 -20.70 -22.67 -6.31
N THR A 157 -19.64 -23.29 -6.82
CA THR A 157 -19.68 -24.60 -7.48
C THR A 157 -19.18 -25.72 -6.59
N PHE A 158 -18.97 -25.47 -5.29
CA PHE A 158 -18.55 -26.50 -4.36
C PHE A 158 -19.68 -27.51 -4.14
N ASP A 159 -19.40 -28.78 -4.42
CA ASP A 159 -20.28 -29.90 -4.11
C ASP A 159 -19.64 -30.75 -3.01
N PRO A 160 -20.29 -30.94 -1.84
CA PRO A 160 -19.78 -31.83 -0.80
C PRO A 160 -20.02 -33.32 -1.07
N ASN A 161 -20.85 -33.68 -2.07
CA ASN A 161 -21.30 -35.06 -2.34
C ASN A 161 -20.63 -35.72 -3.55
N ILE A 162 -19.59 -35.10 -4.11
CA ILE A 162 -18.76 -35.71 -5.14
C ILE A 162 -18.13 -37.00 -4.62
N ARG A 163 -18.36 -38.08 -5.37
CA ARG A 163 -17.85 -39.44 -5.08
C ARG A 163 -16.39 -39.59 -5.50
#